data_AF-A0A7C7PDY8-F1
#
_entry.id   AF-A0A7C7PDY8-F1
#
_cell.length_a   1.000
_cell.length_b   1.000
_cell.length_c   1.000
_cell.angle_alpha   90.00
_cell.angle_beta   90.00
_cell.angle_gamma   90.00
#
_symmetry.space_group_name_H-M   'P 1'
#
loop_
_entity.id
_entity.type
_entity.pdbx_description
1 polymer ?
#
loop_
_entity_poly.entity_id
_entity_poly.type
_entity_poly.pdbx_seq_one_letter_code
_entity_poly.pdbx_strand_id
1 'polypeptide(L)'
;MESSERQRIIAKHNLIVSFTEIRRVKQAIHEGTLWELVENRLRTSPALMKVFDVLKEEGEWLSKFEPAYRYKTPVKTGKESDERPIFANFRKFSEGDMTHPYFGRMPLQLSETYPFHPGLLQDDMEGWKMQNWDIARVRTILDYQFGKGIGNVFTNGDVELVTSRKTKRLRNLVLDGKHLASLSHRRGLFILQEQGARLIHKNSKSLQFRIVIDPETASFNRDGKSVFCKFVKDIDENLRCMDECIVVTPKDELVAFGKLIVSPEELGLGQQGMAIRVRGGISE
;
A
#
# COMPACT_ATOMS: atom_id res chain seq x y z
N MET A 1 11.87 -25.38 46.63
CA MET A 1 11.11 -25.78 45.43
C MET A 1 11.78 -27.00 44.85
N GLU A 2 11.03 -28.09 44.69
CA GLU A 2 11.55 -29.34 44.12
C GLU A 2 12.04 -29.12 42.68
N SER A 3 13.07 -29.86 42.26
CA SER A 3 13.67 -29.69 40.92
C SER A 3 12.64 -29.87 39.80
N SER A 4 11.75 -30.86 39.94
CA SER A 4 10.66 -31.15 39.01
C SER A 4 9.63 -30.01 38.95
N GLU A 5 9.30 -29.43 40.10
CA GLU A 5 8.36 -28.30 40.18
C GLU A 5 8.95 -27.04 39.51
N ARG A 6 10.22 -26.75 39.78
CA ARG A 6 10.97 -25.66 39.13
C ARG A 6 10.98 -25.84 37.61
N GLN A 7 11.31 -27.05 37.15
CA GLN A 7 11.34 -27.37 35.72
C GLN A 7 9.96 -27.14 35.07
N ARG A 8 8.89 -27.59 35.72
CA ARG A 8 7.52 -27.40 35.23
C ARG A 8 7.15 -25.92 35.12
N ILE A 9 7.52 -25.10 36.11
CA ILE A 9 7.24 -23.66 36.12
C ILE A 9 8.01 -22.95 34.99
N ILE A 10 9.31 -23.26 34.83
CA ILE A 10 10.13 -22.68 33.76
C ILE A 10 9.59 -23.09 32.38
N ALA A 11 9.23 -24.36 32.19
CA ALA A 11 8.65 -24.83 30.93
C ALA A 11 7.34 -24.11 30.60
N LYS A 12 6.45 -23.94 31.59
CA LYS A 12 5.20 -23.19 31.43
C LYS A 12 5.46 -21.73 31.09
N HIS A 13 6.42 -21.08 31.77
CA HIS A 13 6.83 -19.72 31.47
C HIS A 13 7.34 -19.58 30.03
N ASN A 14 8.26 -20.44 29.61
CA ASN A 14 8.82 -20.42 28.25
C ASN A 14 7.72 -20.59 27.20
N LEU A 15 6.76 -21.49 27.42
CA LEU A 15 5.63 -21.69 26.51
C LEU A 15 4.77 -20.41 26.39
N ILE A 16 4.48 -19.75 27.52
CA ILE A 16 3.72 -18.49 27.54
C ILE A 16 4.47 -17.39 26.78
N VAL A 17 5.79 -17.27 26.99
CA VAL A 17 6.63 -16.29 26.30
C VAL A 17 6.63 -16.54 24.79
N SER A 18 6.80 -17.79 24.36
CA SER A 18 6.77 -18.15 22.93
C SER A 18 5.45 -17.78 22.26
N PHE A 19 4.31 -18.12 22.87
CA PHE A 19 3.00 -17.74 22.31
C PHE A 19 2.77 -16.23 22.32
N THR A 20 3.28 -15.54 23.33
CA THR A 20 3.20 -14.08 23.41
C THR A 20 3.99 -13.44 22.27
N GLU A 21 5.18 -13.95 21.97
CA GLU A 21 5.98 -13.44 20.85
C GLU A 21 5.32 -13.71 19.50
N ILE A 22 4.74 -14.89 19.29
CA ILE A 22 3.97 -15.18 18.06
C ILE A 22 2.80 -14.20 17.90
N ARG A 23 2.06 -13.91 18.97
CA ARG A 23 0.96 -12.92 18.93
C ARG A 23 1.48 -11.53 18.61
N ARG A 24 2.63 -11.14 19.17
CA ARG A 24 3.28 -9.85 18.91
C ARG A 24 3.70 -9.71 17.44
N VAL A 25 4.29 -10.75 16.86
CA VAL A 25 4.63 -10.78 15.42
C VAL A 25 3.36 -10.63 14.56
N LYS A 26 2.31 -11.40 14.85
CA LYS A 26 1.02 -11.31 14.12
C LYS A 26 0.41 -9.91 14.21
N GLN A 27 0.47 -9.28 15.39
CA GLN A 27 -0.02 -7.92 15.58
C GLN A 27 0.81 -6.91 14.78
N ALA A 28 2.14 -7.05 14.77
CA ALA A 28 3.02 -6.17 14.00
C ALA A 28 2.79 -6.31 12.48
N ILE A 29 2.53 -7.52 11.98
CA ILE A 29 2.10 -7.73 10.59
C ILE A 29 0.77 -7.00 10.32
N HIS A 30 -0.21 -7.18 11.19
CA HIS A 30 -1.54 -6.55 11.03
C HIS A 30 -1.45 -5.01 11.01
N GLU A 31 -0.62 -4.42 11.87
CA GLU A 31 -0.44 -2.97 11.97
C GLU A 31 0.53 -2.39 10.92
N GLY A 32 1.32 -3.23 10.26
CA GLY A 32 2.37 -2.82 9.32
C GLY A 32 3.66 -2.34 10.00
N THR A 33 3.95 -2.81 11.21
CA THR A 33 5.12 -2.43 12.02
C THR A 33 6.12 -3.57 12.23
N LEU A 34 6.06 -4.59 11.37
CA LEU A 34 6.93 -5.77 11.47
C LEU A 34 8.40 -5.39 11.40
N TRP A 35 8.76 -4.46 10.52
CA TRP A 35 10.15 -3.99 10.39
C TRP A 35 10.65 -3.37 11.69
N GLU A 36 9.90 -2.46 12.30
CA GLU A 36 10.25 -1.87 13.59
C GLU A 36 10.40 -2.93 14.68
N LEU A 37 9.54 -3.96 14.70
CA LEU A 37 9.67 -5.08 15.63
C LEU A 37 10.95 -5.87 15.39
N VAL A 38 11.25 -6.23 14.14
CA VAL A 38 12.44 -6.99 13.75
C VAL A 38 13.70 -6.23 14.15
N GLU A 39 13.84 -4.96 13.77
CA GLU A 39 15.03 -4.18 14.08
C GLU A 39 15.26 -4.04 15.59
N ASN A 40 14.20 -3.80 16.36
CA ASN A 40 14.28 -3.76 17.82
C ASN A 40 14.74 -5.10 18.41
N ARG A 41 14.37 -6.23 17.80
CA ARG A 41 14.84 -7.57 18.22
C ARG A 41 16.30 -7.82 17.86
N LEU A 42 16.71 -7.42 16.65
CA LEU A 42 18.09 -7.64 16.18
C LEU A 42 19.12 -6.91 17.07
N ARG A 43 18.74 -5.78 17.67
CA ARG A 43 19.61 -5.01 18.58
C ARG A 43 19.79 -5.59 19.98
N THR A 44 19.11 -6.69 20.32
CA THR A 44 19.21 -7.30 21.67
C THR A 44 20.50 -8.08 21.90
N SER A 45 21.24 -8.44 20.84
CA SER A 45 22.50 -9.18 20.93
C SER A 45 23.41 -8.89 19.72
N PRO A 46 24.75 -8.79 19.91
CA PRO A 46 25.70 -8.64 18.81
C PRO A 46 25.60 -9.74 17.74
N ALA A 47 25.22 -10.96 18.11
CA ALA A 47 25.06 -12.06 17.16
C ALA A 47 23.86 -11.83 16.22
N LEU A 48 22.77 -11.28 16.74
CA LEU A 48 21.58 -10.98 15.93
C LEU A 48 21.78 -9.74 15.05
N MET A 49 22.59 -8.77 15.48
CA MET A 49 22.89 -7.59 14.65
C MET A 49 23.52 -7.94 13.30
N LYS A 50 24.24 -9.06 13.19
CA LYS A 50 24.78 -9.56 11.91
C LYS A 50 23.70 -9.84 10.85
N VAL A 51 22.44 -10.02 11.28
CA VAL A 51 21.31 -10.24 10.36
C VAL A 51 20.99 -8.97 9.56
N PHE A 52 21.37 -7.78 10.02
CA PHE A 52 21.20 -6.55 9.23
C PHE A 52 21.91 -6.61 7.88
N ASP A 53 23.11 -7.20 7.83
CA ASP A 53 23.87 -7.37 6.59
C ASP A 53 23.15 -8.30 5.62
N VAL A 54 22.61 -9.42 6.12
CA VAL A 54 21.80 -10.36 5.33
C VAL A 54 20.52 -9.69 4.80
N LEU A 55 19.82 -8.91 5.62
CA LEU A 55 18.61 -8.20 5.19
C LEU A 55 18.90 -7.16 4.09
N LYS A 56 20.07 -6.53 4.15
CA LYS A 56 20.53 -5.60 3.12
C LYS A 56 20.84 -6.33 1.81
N GLU A 57 21.56 -7.45 1.89
CA GLU A 57 21.89 -8.28 0.72
C GLU A 57 20.62 -8.81 0.02
N GLU A 58 19.62 -9.24 0.80
CA GLU A 58 18.33 -9.73 0.30
C GLU A 58 17.31 -8.62 0.00
N GLY A 59 17.73 -7.35 0.03
CA GLY A 59 16.84 -6.18 -0.09
C GLY A 59 16.00 -6.19 -1.36
N GLU A 60 16.58 -6.58 -2.50
CA GLU A 60 15.86 -6.67 -3.78
C GLU A 60 14.74 -7.71 -3.72
N TRP A 61 15.01 -8.89 -3.18
CA TRP A 61 14.01 -9.96 -3.03
C TRP A 61 12.89 -9.54 -2.08
N LEU A 62 13.23 -8.98 -0.90
CA LEU A 62 12.26 -8.48 0.07
C LEU A 62 11.36 -7.38 -0.51
N SER A 63 11.90 -6.57 -1.42
CA SER A 63 11.17 -5.47 -2.05
C SER A 63 10.00 -5.91 -2.90
N LYS A 64 10.03 -7.13 -3.43
CA LYS A 64 8.93 -7.71 -4.21
C LYS A 64 7.66 -7.93 -3.38
N PHE A 65 7.81 -8.03 -2.07
CA PHE A 65 6.72 -8.25 -1.11
C PHE A 65 6.31 -6.99 -0.34
N GLU A 66 7.02 -5.88 -0.53
CA GLU A 66 6.74 -4.63 0.16
C GLU A 66 5.38 -4.07 -0.30
N PRO A 67 4.40 -3.87 0.60
CA PRO A 67 3.09 -3.36 0.22
C PRO A 67 3.16 -1.90 -0.25
N ALA A 68 2.26 -1.53 -1.16
CA ALA A 68 2.12 -0.16 -1.65
C ALA A 68 1.88 0.86 -0.53
N TYR A 69 1.15 0.44 0.51
CA TYR A 69 1.03 1.21 1.74
C TYR A 69 0.79 0.34 2.96
N ARG A 70 1.02 0.93 4.14
CA ARG A 70 0.76 0.34 5.46
C ARG A 70 -0.29 1.15 6.23
N TYR A 71 -0.76 0.63 7.35
CA TYR A 71 -1.73 1.35 8.19
C TYR A 71 -1.10 2.46 9.03
N LYS A 72 0.19 2.35 9.31
CA LYS A 72 0.99 3.33 10.04
C LYS A 72 2.11 3.85 9.14
N THR A 73 2.48 5.12 9.33
CA THR A 73 3.67 5.69 8.71
C THR A 73 4.91 4.92 9.19
N PRO A 74 5.80 4.47 8.29
CA PRO A 74 7.03 3.78 8.67
C PRO A 74 7.95 4.69 9.47
N VAL A 75 8.61 4.15 10.51
CA VAL A 75 9.54 4.92 11.35
C VAL A 75 10.92 4.27 11.30
N LYS A 76 11.95 5.09 11.11
CA LYS A 76 13.34 4.63 11.19
C LYS A 76 13.72 4.41 12.65
N THR A 77 14.08 3.18 13.00
CA THR A 77 14.56 2.82 14.35
C THR A 77 16.08 2.83 14.48
N GLY A 78 16.80 3.05 13.38
CA GLY A 78 18.25 3.27 13.33
C GLY A 78 18.73 3.49 11.90
N LYS A 79 20.06 3.49 11.68
CA LYS A 79 20.66 3.71 10.35
C LYS A 79 20.29 2.62 9.36
N GLU A 80 20.21 1.39 9.85
CA GLU A 80 19.86 0.18 9.10
C GLU A 80 18.44 0.25 8.53
N SER A 81 17.57 1.12 9.09
CA SER A 81 16.26 1.36 8.50
C SER A 81 16.33 1.93 7.08
N ASP A 82 17.43 2.59 6.69
CA ASP A 82 17.61 3.10 5.33
C ASP A 82 17.60 1.99 4.28
N GLU A 83 17.95 0.76 4.66
CA GLU A 83 18.01 -0.41 3.79
C GLU A 83 16.64 -1.09 3.64
N ARG A 84 15.61 -0.69 4.41
CA ARG A 84 14.27 -1.27 4.24
C ARG A 84 13.74 -0.92 2.83
N PRO A 85 13.00 -1.83 2.17
CA PRO A 85 12.49 -1.61 0.82
C PRO A 85 11.77 -0.28 0.59
N ILE A 86 10.97 0.17 1.58
CA ILE A 86 10.21 1.43 1.49
C ILE A 86 11.09 2.69 1.44
N PHE A 87 12.29 2.64 2.04
CA PHE A 87 13.22 3.77 2.05
C PHE A 87 14.28 3.62 0.96
N ALA A 88 14.87 2.43 0.81
CA ALA A 88 15.92 2.16 -0.16
C ALA A 88 15.47 2.36 -1.61
N ASN A 89 14.25 1.89 -1.94
CA ASN A 89 13.72 2.00 -3.31
C ASN A 89 12.90 3.27 -3.55
N PHE A 90 12.89 4.19 -2.58
CA PHE A 90 12.12 5.41 -2.73
C PHE A 90 12.74 6.29 -3.83
N ARG A 91 11.97 6.53 -4.90
CA ARG A 91 12.38 7.45 -5.96
C ARG A 91 12.25 8.89 -5.47
N LYS A 92 13.39 9.53 -5.23
CA LYS A 92 13.45 10.95 -4.83
C LYS A 92 12.80 11.85 -5.88
N PHE A 93 12.13 12.90 -5.41
CA PHE A 93 11.62 13.96 -6.29
C PHE A 93 12.78 14.86 -6.74
N SER A 94 12.69 15.36 -7.97
CA SER A 94 13.65 16.34 -8.50
C SER A 94 13.47 17.73 -7.87
N GLU A 95 12.23 18.07 -7.51
CA GLU A 95 11.83 19.36 -6.98
C GLU A 95 10.78 19.19 -5.88
N GLY A 96 10.57 20.24 -5.09
CA GLY A 96 9.58 20.23 -4.01
C GLY A 96 9.66 21.46 -3.12
N ASP A 97 8.58 21.78 -2.45
CA ASP A 97 8.47 22.96 -1.56
C ASP A 97 8.63 22.58 -0.08
N MET A 98 8.84 21.29 0.20
CA MET A 98 8.95 20.73 1.54
C MET A 98 10.11 19.74 1.60
N THR A 99 10.74 19.61 2.77
CA THR A 99 11.76 18.60 3.04
C THR A 99 11.26 17.65 4.12
N HIS A 100 11.13 16.37 3.78
CA HIS A 100 10.79 15.31 4.71
C HIS A 100 12.07 14.64 5.25
N PRO A 101 12.20 14.39 6.56
CA PRO A 101 13.45 13.86 7.16
C PRO A 101 13.89 12.52 6.56
N TYR A 102 12.94 11.68 6.15
CA TYR A 102 13.24 10.37 5.55
C TYR A 102 13.34 10.35 4.02
N PHE A 103 12.60 11.21 3.32
CA PHE A 103 12.38 11.11 1.87
C PHE A 103 12.99 12.29 1.11
N GLY A 104 13.59 13.25 1.83
CA GLY A 104 14.22 14.44 1.27
C GLY A 104 13.19 15.43 0.74
N ARG A 105 13.61 16.20 -0.26
CA ARG A 105 12.80 17.24 -0.89
C ARG A 105 11.62 16.62 -1.66
N MET A 106 10.41 17.17 -1.49
CA MET A 106 9.20 16.63 -2.09
C MET A 106 8.08 17.68 -2.24
N PRO A 107 7.10 17.45 -3.15
CA PRO A 107 5.96 18.35 -3.32
C PRO A 107 5.10 18.45 -2.06
N LEU A 108 4.72 19.67 -1.69
CA LEU A 108 3.90 19.94 -0.51
C LEU A 108 2.50 19.32 -0.60
N GLN A 109 2.00 19.10 -1.82
CA GLN A 109 0.71 18.47 -2.13
C GLN A 109 0.61 17.04 -1.57
N LEU A 110 1.75 16.35 -1.43
CA LEU A 110 1.85 14.99 -0.91
C LEU A 110 2.03 14.91 0.62
N SER A 111 2.05 16.05 1.31
CA SER A 111 2.32 16.12 2.76
C SER A 111 1.35 15.33 3.64
N GLU A 112 0.14 15.00 3.18
CA GLU A 112 -0.81 14.16 3.92
C GLU A 112 -1.02 12.80 3.23
N THR A 113 -0.15 12.43 2.29
CA THR A 113 -0.18 11.19 1.52
C THR A 113 0.86 10.23 2.02
N TYR A 114 0.52 8.95 2.16
CA TYR A 114 1.44 7.90 2.57
C TYR A 114 2.61 7.77 1.57
N PRO A 115 3.87 7.60 2.05
CA PRO A 115 4.32 7.47 3.44
C PRO A 115 4.73 8.79 4.10
N PHE A 116 4.39 9.95 3.53
CA PHE A 116 4.93 11.26 3.90
C PHE A 116 4.14 12.01 4.97
N HIS A 117 3.04 11.43 5.45
CA HIS A 117 2.20 12.08 6.45
C HIS A 117 3.04 12.43 7.69
N PRO A 118 3.04 13.69 8.17
CA PRO A 118 3.97 14.18 9.18
C PRO A 118 3.96 13.35 10.44
N GLY A 119 2.77 13.03 10.98
CA GLY A 119 2.65 12.13 12.12
C GLY A 119 3.55 12.56 13.28
N LEU A 120 4.47 11.68 13.69
CA LEU A 120 5.44 11.96 14.76
C LEU A 120 6.62 12.86 14.33
N LEU A 121 6.75 13.13 13.03
CA LEU A 121 7.87 13.87 12.41
C LEU A 121 7.48 15.30 12.05
N GLN A 122 6.33 15.79 12.52
CA GLN A 122 5.80 17.08 12.13
C GLN A 122 6.80 18.23 12.38
N ASP A 123 7.50 18.19 13.52
CA ASP A 123 8.47 19.21 13.92
C ASP A 123 9.81 19.09 13.17
N ASP A 124 10.08 17.94 12.54
CA ASP A 124 11.29 17.68 11.75
C ASP A 124 11.11 18.02 10.26
N MET A 125 9.91 18.43 9.84
CA MET A 125 9.59 18.72 8.44
C MET A 125 9.71 20.21 8.11
N GLU A 126 10.64 20.55 7.22
CA GLU A 126 10.83 21.92 6.76
C GLU A 126 9.86 22.26 5.63
N GLY A 127 9.27 23.47 5.67
CA GLY A 127 8.35 23.94 4.63
C GLY A 127 6.95 23.30 4.66
N TRP A 128 6.69 22.41 5.62
CA TRP A 128 5.38 21.80 5.79
C TRP A 128 4.33 22.83 6.20
N LYS A 129 3.20 22.82 5.50
CA LYS A 129 2.00 23.59 5.84
C LYS A 129 0.77 22.87 5.30
N MET A 130 -0.34 22.95 6.04
CA MET A 130 -1.60 22.37 5.59
C MET A 130 -2.05 23.02 4.28
N GLN A 131 -2.49 22.22 3.31
CA GLN A 131 -2.95 22.68 2.00
C GLN A 131 -4.47 22.58 1.89
N ASN A 132 -5.08 23.58 1.28
CA ASN A 132 -6.46 23.46 0.81
C ASN A 132 -6.54 22.43 -0.32
N TRP A 133 -7.74 21.94 -0.59
CA TRP A 133 -7.97 21.05 -1.71
C TRP A 133 -8.16 21.85 -2.98
N ASP A 134 -7.30 21.58 -3.95
CA ASP A 134 -7.39 22.08 -5.32
C ASP A 134 -7.06 20.96 -6.32
N ILE A 135 -7.24 21.27 -7.60
CA ILE A 135 -7.00 20.33 -8.69
C ILE A 135 -5.51 19.95 -8.78
N ALA A 136 -4.59 20.88 -8.51
CA ALA A 136 -3.15 20.63 -8.57
C ALA A 136 -2.71 19.59 -7.55
N ARG A 137 -3.23 19.68 -6.32
CA ARG A 137 -3.01 18.70 -5.25
C ARG A 137 -3.55 17.33 -5.62
N VAL A 138 -4.79 17.28 -6.13
CA VAL A 138 -5.41 16.03 -6.58
C VAL A 138 -4.59 15.38 -7.70
N ARG A 139 -4.18 16.15 -8.72
CA ARG A 139 -3.32 15.68 -9.81
C ARG A 139 -2.01 15.09 -9.30
N THR A 140 -1.35 15.79 -8.38
CA THR A 140 -0.06 15.35 -7.82
C THR A 140 -0.20 14.02 -7.07
N ILE A 141 -1.26 13.84 -6.28
CA ILE A 141 -1.51 12.58 -5.57
C ILE A 141 -1.83 11.44 -6.55
N LEU A 142 -2.64 11.71 -7.57
CA LEU A 142 -2.98 10.73 -8.61
C LEU A 142 -1.75 10.31 -9.41
N ASP A 143 -0.90 11.26 -9.81
CA ASP A 143 0.35 10.97 -10.53
C ASP A 143 1.36 10.22 -9.66
N TYR A 144 1.39 10.51 -8.36
CA TYR A 144 2.20 9.77 -7.40
C TYR A 144 1.75 8.32 -7.26
N GLN A 145 0.43 8.10 -7.14
CA GLN A 145 -0.14 6.77 -6.88
C GLN A 145 -0.23 5.90 -8.13
N PHE A 146 -0.69 6.45 -9.26
CA PHE A 146 -0.97 5.72 -10.49
C PHE A 146 0.03 6.03 -11.60
N GLY A 147 1.09 6.78 -11.31
CA GLY A 147 2.09 7.17 -12.29
C GLY A 147 1.71 8.42 -13.09
N LYS A 148 2.76 9.05 -13.62
CA LYS A 148 2.72 10.36 -14.27
C LYS A 148 1.73 10.39 -15.44
N GLY A 149 0.85 11.39 -15.45
CA GLY A 149 -0.13 11.65 -16.51
C GLY A 149 -1.55 11.25 -16.14
N ILE A 150 -1.73 10.32 -15.20
CA ILE A 150 -3.05 9.88 -14.75
C ILE A 150 -3.82 11.03 -14.08
N GLY A 151 -3.13 11.90 -13.34
CA GLY A 151 -3.71 13.10 -12.75
C GLY A 151 -4.42 13.95 -13.79
N ASN A 152 -3.82 14.16 -14.97
CA ASN A 152 -4.44 14.91 -16.06
C ASN A 152 -5.69 14.22 -16.59
N VAL A 153 -5.63 12.90 -16.81
CA VAL A 153 -6.78 12.11 -17.29
C VAL A 153 -7.98 12.23 -16.34
N PHE A 154 -7.75 12.12 -15.04
CA PHE A 154 -8.78 12.17 -13.99
C PHE A 154 -9.33 13.58 -13.71
N THR A 155 -8.79 14.60 -14.35
CA THR A 155 -9.16 16.01 -14.12
C THR A 155 -9.30 16.77 -15.43
N ASN A 156 -9.56 16.06 -16.53
CA ASN A 156 -9.78 16.62 -17.86
C ASN A 156 -11.29 16.76 -18.14
N GLY A 157 -11.90 17.80 -17.60
CA GLY A 157 -13.35 18.05 -17.68
C GLY A 157 -13.83 18.94 -16.54
N ASP A 158 -15.12 18.88 -16.23
CA ASP A 158 -15.70 19.60 -15.09
C ASP A 158 -15.42 18.83 -13.79
N VAL A 159 -14.50 19.37 -12.97
CA VAL A 159 -14.01 18.71 -11.76
C VAL A 159 -14.71 19.25 -10.53
N GLU A 160 -15.40 18.37 -9.81
CA GLU A 160 -15.94 18.65 -8.48
C GLU A 160 -15.14 17.92 -7.39
N LEU A 161 -14.66 18.70 -6.42
CA LEU A 161 -13.96 18.21 -5.23
C LEU A 161 -14.89 18.19 -4.03
N VAL A 162 -15.52 17.05 -3.78
CA VAL A 162 -16.46 16.91 -2.66
C VAL A 162 -15.68 16.81 -1.35
N THR A 163 -15.80 17.82 -0.50
CA THR A 163 -15.12 17.89 0.80
C THR A 163 -16.07 17.67 1.98
N SER A 164 -15.54 17.16 3.09
CA SER A 164 -16.30 17.06 4.34
C SER A 164 -16.62 18.44 4.89
N ARG A 165 -17.90 18.71 5.18
CA ARG A 165 -18.34 20.00 5.74
C ARG A 165 -17.57 20.40 7.01
N LYS A 166 -17.35 19.44 7.92
CA LYS A 166 -16.71 19.67 9.23
C LYS A 166 -15.18 19.78 9.14
N THR A 167 -14.54 18.82 8.50
CA THR A 167 -13.06 18.73 8.52
C THR A 167 -12.39 19.32 7.29
N LYS A 168 -13.17 19.74 6.27
CA LYS A 168 -12.70 20.22 4.97
C LYS A 168 -11.82 19.23 4.19
N ARG A 169 -11.70 17.98 4.65
CA ARG A 169 -10.95 16.93 3.95
C ARG A 169 -11.69 16.48 2.69
N LEU A 170 -10.96 16.27 1.60
CA LEU A 170 -11.49 15.67 0.38
C LEU A 170 -12.05 14.29 0.68
N ARG A 171 -13.23 14.02 0.12
CA ARG A 171 -13.92 12.74 0.19
C ARG A 171 -13.96 12.10 -1.18
N ASN A 172 -14.52 12.79 -2.17
CA ASN A 172 -14.74 12.25 -3.50
C ASN A 172 -14.18 13.19 -4.55
N LEU A 173 -13.59 12.60 -5.58
CA LEU A 173 -13.27 13.23 -6.85
C LEU A 173 -14.37 12.86 -7.85
N VAL A 174 -15.03 13.88 -8.37
CA VAL A 174 -16.10 13.76 -9.35
C VAL A 174 -15.66 14.50 -10.62
N LEU A 175 -15.85 13.87 -11.78
CA LEU A 175 -15.56 14.43 -13.09
C LEU A 175 -16.80 14.30 -13.97
N ASP A 176 -17.29 15.41 -14.52
CA ASP A 176 -18.50 15.47 -15.34
C ASP A 176 -19.71 14.78 -14.67
N GLY A 177 -19.90 15.04 -13.38
CA GLY A 177 -20.96 14.45 -12.55
C GLY A 177 -20.75 12.98 -12.16
N LYS A 178 -19.63 12.35 -12.54
CA LYS A 178 -19.34 10.94 -12.27
C LYS A 178 -18.28 10.77 -11.18
N HIS A 179 -18.56 9.92 -10.20
CA HIS A 179 -17.62 9.61 -9.11
C HIS A 179 -16.46 8.73 -9.58
N LEU A 180 -15.25 9.29 -9.64
CA LEU A 180 -14.06 8.58 -10.13
C LEU A 180 -13.30 7.85 -9.03
N ALA A 181 -13.09 8.52 -7.90
CA ALA A 181 -12.30 8.00 -6.79
C ALA A 181 -12.67 8.67 -5.48
N SER A 182 -12.46 7.97 -4.36
CA SER A 182 -12.58 8.54 -3.02
C SER A 182 -11.21 8.65 -2.36
N LEU A 183 -10.94 9.72 -1.62
CA LEU A 183 -9.68 9.85 -0.90
C LEU A 183 -9.74 9.18 0.48
N SER A 184 -8.79 8.29 0.74
CA SER A 184 -8.62 7.68 2.05
C SER A 184 -8.13 8.71 3.06
N HIS A 185 -8.97 9.09 4.03
CA HIS A 185 -8.59 10.02 5.09
C HIS A 185 -7.47 9.50 6.02
N ARG A 186 -7.15 8.21 5.98
CA ARG A 186 -6.06 7.61 6.78
C ARG A 186 -4.73 7.62 6.05
N ARG A 187 -4.76 7.59 4.72
CA ARG A 187 -3.57 7.35 3.87
C ARG A 187 -3.27 8.48 2.91
N GLY A 188 -4.22 9.38 2.65
CA GLY A 188 -4.10 10.40 1.61
C GLY A 188 -3.89 9.82 0.20
N LEU A 189 -4.37 8.59 -0.03
CA LEU A 189 -4.35 7.88 -1.31
C LEU A 189 -5.78 7.69 -1.82
N PHE A 190 -5.95 7.67 -3.13
CA PHE A 190 -7.22 7.44 -3.79
C PHE A 190 -7.63 5.97 -3.79
N ILE A 191 -8.91 5.75 -3.59
CA ILE A 191 -9.61 4.48 -3.69
C ILE A 191 -10.45 4.56 -4.95
N LEU A 192 -10.16 3.67 -5.90
CA LEU A 192 -10.78 3.66 -7.21
C LEU A 192 -12.29 3.34 -7.09
N GLN A 193 -13.08 4.00 -7.93
CA GLN A 193 -14.51 3.74 -8.11
C GLN A 193 -14.76 3.34 -9.56
N GLU A 194 -15.98 2.90 -9.87
CA GLU A 194 -16.30 2.30 -11.17
C GLU A 194 -15.89 3.18 -12.36
N GLN A 195 -16.23 4.47 -12.33
CA GLN A 195 -15.93 5.38 -13.44
C GLN A 195 -14.43 5.69 -13.52
N GLY A 196 -13.72 5.73 -12.39
CA GLY A 196 -12.27 5.81 -12.37
C GLY A 196 -11.61 4.54 -12.92
N ALA A 197 -12.17 3.36 -12.63
CA ALA A 197 -11.69 2.09 -13.17
C ALA A 197 -11.84 2.02 -14.69
N ARG A 198 -12.99 2.44 -15.21
CA ARG A 198 -13.20 2.56 -16.67
C ARG A 198 -12.22 3.56 -17.30
N LEU A 199 -11.93 4.65 -16.59
CA LEU A 199 -10.99 5.66 -17.06
C LEU A 199 -9.54 5.15 -17.09
N ILE A 200 -9.11 4.42 -16.05
CA ILE A 200 -7.81 3.73 -16.03
C ILE A 200 -7.73 2.72 -17.16
N HIS A 201 -8.73 1.84 -17.29
CA HIS A 201 -8.78 0.81 -18.32
C HIS A 201 -8.59 1.39 -19.73
N LYS A 202 -9.27 2.51 -20.04
CA LYS A 202 -9.18 3.21 -21.33
C LYS A 202 -7.85 3.93 -21.58
N ASN A 203 -7.17 4.42 -20.52
CA ASN A 203 -6.02 5.33 -20.66
C ASN A 203 -4.68 4.74 -20.16
N SER A 204 -4.64 3.44 -19.86
CA SER A 204 -3.42 2.72 -19.47
C SER A 204 -2.99 1.76 -20.58
N LYS A 205 -1.68 1.54 -20.72
CA LYS A 205 -1.13 0.62 -21.73
C LYS A 205 -1.27 -0.83 -21.25
N SER A 206 -1.72 -1.75 -22.12
CA SER A 206 -1.77 -3.21 -21.90
C SER A 206 -1.87 -3.61 -20.42
N LEU A 207 -1.06 -4.56 -19.91
CA LEU A 207 -1.17 -5.13 -18.57
C LEU A 207 -1.16 -4.11 -17.41
N GLN A 208 -0.84 -2.82 -17.61
CA GLN A 208 -0.78 -1.84 -16.54
C GLN A 208 -2.08 -1.80 -15.72
N PHE A 209 -1.95 -1.99 -14.39
CA PHE A 209 -3.03 -2.10 -13.39
C PHE A 209 -3.97 -3.31 -13.53
N ARG A 210 -3.74 -4.20 -14.48
CA ARG A 210 -4.65 -5.31 -14.80
C ARG A 210 -4.28 -6.58 -14.04
N ILE A 211 -5.32 -7.30 -13.65
CA ILE A 211 -5.27 -8.71 -13.29
C ILE A 211 -6.18 -9.46 -14.25
N VAL A 212 -5.59 -10.36 -15.02
CA VAL A 212 -6.32 -11.20 -15.97
C VAL A 212 -6.82 -12.43 -15.22
N ILE A 213 -8.13 -12.68 -15.30
CA ILE A 213 -8.78 -13.81 -14.63
C ILE A 213 -9.27 -14.85 -15.63
N ASP A 214 -9.55 -16.05 -15.10
CA ASP A 214 -10.28 -17.07 -15.81
C ASP A 214 -11.68 -16.55 -16.23
N PRO A 215 -12.02 -16.55 -17.53
CA PRO A 215 -13.32 -16.10 -18.02
C PRO A 215 -14.52 -16.77 -17.33
N GLU A 216 -14.38 -18.03 -16.90
CA GLU A 216 -15.45 -18.76 -16.22
C GLU A 216 -15.86 -18.11 -14.89
N THR A 217 -14.97 -17.31 -14.29
CA THR A 217 -15.22 -16.61 -13.03
C THR A 217 -15.75 -15.19 -13.19
N ALA A 218 -15.74 -14.66 -14.42
CA ALA A 218 -16.03 -13.26 -14.68
C ALA A 218 -17.41 -12.83 -14.16
N SER A 219 -18.45 -13.65 -14.36
CA SER A 219 -19.82 -13.36 -13.88
C SER A 219 -19.87 -13.09 -12.38
N PHE A 220 -19.23 -13.94 -11.57
CA PHE A 220 -19.15 -13.75 -10.12
C PHE A 220 -18.43 -12.46 -9.74
N ASN A 221 -17.38 -12.09 -10.48
CA ASN A 221 -16.64 -10.87 -10.22
C ASN A 221 -17.42 -9.61 -10.64
N ARG A 222 -18.23 -9.68 -11.70
CA ARG A 222 -19.21 -8.62 -12.06
C ARG A 222 -20.28 -8.43 -10.98
N ASP A 223 -20.65 -9.49 -10.27
CA ASP A 223 -21.52 -9.42 -9.09
C ASP A 223 -20.80 -8.91 -7.82
N GLY A 224 -19.54 -8.48 -7.95
CA GLY A 224 -18.74 -7.93 -6.86
C GLY A 224 -18.07 -8.97 -5.96
N LYS A 225 -18.07 -10.26 -6.33
CA LYS A 225 -17.32 -11.29 -5.58
C LYS A 225 -15.81 -11.11 -5.78
N SER A 226 -15.05 -11.38 -4.73
CA SER A 226 -13.58 -11.26 -4.74
C SER A 226 -12.91 -12.30 -5.63
N VAL A 227 -11.72 -11.98 -6.16
CA VAL A 227 -10.93 -12.89 -7.02
C VAL A 227 -10.01 -13.74 -6.14
N PHE A 228 -9.93 -15.04 -6.43
CA PHE A 228 -9.01 -15.97 -5.76
C PHE A 228 -7.79 -16.27 -6.64
N CYS A 229 -6.62 -16.50 -6.01
CA CYS A 229 -5.34 -16.69 -6.70
C CYS A 229 -5.40 -17.76 -7.79
N LYS A 230 -6.07 -18.90 -7.53
CA LYS A 230 -6.20 -20.00 -8.48
C LYS A 230 -6.89 -19.64 -9.81
N PHE A 231 -7.61 -18.52 -9.85
CA PHE A 231 -8.30 -18.03 -11.04
C PHE A 231 -7.56 -16.87 -11.73
N VAL A 232 -6.45 -16.41 -11.18
CA VAL A 232 -5.58 -15.42 -11.84
C VAL A 232 -4.76 -16.13 -12.91
N LYS A 233 -4.79 -15.61 -14.14
CA LYS A 233 -4.02 -16.11 -15.28
C LYS A 233 -2.79 -15.27 -15.55
N ASP A 234 -2.88 -13.96 -15.34
CA ASP A 234 -1.79 -13.01 -15.57
C ASP A 234 -1.99 -11.75 -14.72
N ILE A 235 -0.92 -11.00 -14.46
CA ILE A 235 -0.93 -9.81 -13.60
C ILE A 235 0.18 -8.82 -14.01
N ASP A 236 -0.09 -7.52 -13.87
CA ASP A 236 0.96 -6.49 -13.93
C ASP A 236 2.05 -6.74 -12.87
N GLU A 237 3.26 -7.06 -13.31
CA GLU A 237 4.42 -7.31 -12.45
C GLU A 237 4.82 -6.09 -11.60
N ASN A 238 4.38 -4.88 -11.98
CA ASN A 238 4.68 -3.66 -11.22
C ASN A 238 3.70 -3.40 -10.07
N LEU A 239 2.57 -4.12 -10.02
CA LEU A 239 1.63 -3.99 -8.91
C LEU A 239 2.25 -4.52 -7.62
N ARG A 240 1.87 -3.91 -6.51
CA ARG A 240 2.23 -4.34 -5.17
C ARG A 240 0.99 -4.70 -4.38
N CYS A 241 1.17 -5.54 -3.36
CA CYS A 241 0.11 -5.79 -2.39
C CYS A 241 -0.45 -4.44 -1.87
N MET A 242 -1.77 -4.35 -1.74
CA MET A 242 -2.54 -3.14 -1.39
C MET A 242 -2.79 -2.13 -2.51
N ASP A 243 -2.22 -2.29 -3.70
CA ASP A 243 -2.54 -1.40 -4.82
C ASP A 243 -3.99 -1.47 -5.27
N GLU A 244 -4.44 -0.36 -5.84
CA GLU A 244 -5.69 -0.29 -6.58
C GLU A 244 -5.49 -0.92 -7.96
N CYS A 245 -6.43 -1.76 -8.38
CA CYS A 245 -6.29 -2.52 -9.62
C CYS A 245 -7.63 -2.76 -10.32
N ILE A 246 -7.55 -3.13 -11.58
CA ILE A 246 -8.70 -3.51 -12.42
C ILE A 246 -8.61 -4.99 -12.79
N VAL A 247 -9.77 -5.64 -12.87
CA VAL A 247 -9.91 -7.06 -13.19
C VAL A 247 -10.45 -7.17 -14.59
N VAL A 248 -9.79 -7.96 -15.44
CA VAL A 248 -10.14 -8.09 -16.85
C VAL A 248 -10.18 -9.56 -17.29
N THR A 249 -10.90 -9.84 -18.37
CA THR A 249 -10.79 -11.12 -19.08
C THR A 249 -9.53 -11.14 -19.98
N PRO A 250 -9.12 -12.29 -20.53
CA PRO A 250 -8.02 -12.36 -21.51
C PRO A 250 -8.26 -11.53 -22.79
N LYS A 251 -9.50 -11.10 -23.04
CA LYS A 251 -9.86 -10.19 -24.15
C LYS A 251 -9.82 -8.71 -23.75
N ASP A 252 -9.28 -8.41 -22.56
CA ASP A 252 -9.26 -7.09 -21.95
C ASP A 252 -10.65 -6.47 -21.70
N GLU A 253 -11.66 -7.31 -21.47
CA GLU A 253 -12.98 -6.83 -21.05
C GLU A 253 -12.94 -6.51 -19.56
N LEU A 254 -13.33 -5.30 -19.18
CA LEU A 254 -13.32 -4.86 -17.79
C LEU A 254 -14.44 -5.53 -16.99
N VAL A 255 -14.07 -6.27 -15.95
CA VAL A 255 -14.96 -7.12 -15.15
C VAL A 255 -15.26 -6.50 -13.79
N ALA A 256 -14.24 -5.97 -13.12
CA ALA A 256 -14.36 -5.42 -11.78
C ALA A 256 -13.17 -4.51 -11.45
N PHE A 257 -13.22 -3.88 -10.29
CA PHE A 257 -12.09 -3.14 -9.73
C PHE A 257 -12.00 -3.37 -8.22
N GLY A 258 -10.81 -3.22 -7.69
CA GLY A 258 -10.59 -3.55 -6.29
C GLY A 258 -9.20 -3.24 -5.81
N LYS A 259 -8.85 -3.96 -4.75
CA LYS A 259 -7.55 -3.85 -4.10
C LYS A 259 -6.85 -5.19 -4.16
N LEU A 260 -5.60 -5.18 -4.63
CA LEU A 260 -4.74 -6.34 -4.61
C LEU A 260 -4.35 -6.69 -3.16
N ILE A 261 -4.34 -7.98 -2.82
CA ILE A 261 -4.06 -8.49 -1.47
C ILE A 261 -2.79 -9.37 -1.45
N VAL A 262 -2.27 -9.71 -2.63
CA VAL A 262 -1.06 -10.51 -2.85
C VAL A 262 -0.19 -9.82 -3.89
N SER A 263 1.12 -9.82 -3.74
CA SER A 263 2.06 -9.37 -4.76
C SER A 263 2.10 -10.31 -5.98
N PRO A 264 2.55 -9.84 -7.15
CA PRO A 264 2.84 -10.71 -8.30
C PRO A 264 3.80 -11.84 -7.96
N GLU A 265 4.84 -11.56 -7.17
CA GLU A 265 5.81 -12.58 -6.73
C GLU A 265 5.15 -13.66 -5.85
N GLU A 266 4.24 -13.29 -4.93
CA GLU A 266 3.47 -14.27 -4.16
C GLU A 266 2.62 -15.20 -5.05
N LEU A 267 1.99 -14.65 -6.09
CA LEU A 267 1.25 -15.47 -7.07
C LEU A 267 2.19 -16.43 -7.81
N GLY A 268 3.37 -15.95 -8.24
CA GLY A 268 4.40 -16.78 -8.87
C GLY A 268 4.92 -17.90 -7.97
N LEU A 269 4.94 -17.67 -6.64
CA LEU A 269 5.29 -18.67 -5.63
C LEU A 269 4.12 -19.61 -5.25
N GLY A 270 2.97 -19.51 -5.94
CA GLY A 270 1.83 -20.40 -5.75
C GLY A 270 0.93 -20.05 -4.56
N GLN A 271 0.93 -18.79 -4.12
CA GLN A 271 0.07 -18.31 -3.03
C GLN A 271 -1.40 -18.68 -3.26
N GLN A 272 -2.06 -19.12 -2.18
CA GLN A 272 -3.47 -19.49 -2.19
C GLN A 272 -4.35 -18.45 -1.49
N GLY A 273 -5.65 -18.54 -1.74
CA GLY A 273 -6.65 -17.66 -1.12
C GLY A 273 -7.07 -16.51 -2.02
N MET A 274 -7.44 -15.38 -1.40
CA MET A 274 -7.95 -14.21 -2.11
C MET A 274 -6.79 -13.39 -2.70
N ALA A 275 -6.82 -13.19 -4.02
CA ALA A 275 -5.86 -12.33 -4.71
C ALA A 275 -6.32 -10.86 -4.69
N ILE A 276 -7.61 -10.62 -4.94
CA ILE A 276 -8.17 -9.26 -5.05
C ILE A 276 -9.42 -9.17 -4.20
N ARG A 277 -9.46 -8.16 -3.34
CA ARG A 277 -10.70 -7.74 -2.70
C ARG A 277 -11.44 -6.79 -3.63
N VAL A 278 -12.44 -7.32 -4.34
CA VAL A 278 -13.31 -6.54 -5.23
C VAL A 278 -14.12 -5.53 -4.43
N ARG A 279 -14.21 -4.30 -4.94
CA ARG A 279 -15.06 -3.23 -4.37
C ARG A 279 -16.36 -3.03 -5.12
N GLY A 280 -16.31 -3.20 -6.43
CA GLY A 280 -17.47 -3.17 -7.30
C GLY A 280 -17.17 -3.97 -8.55
N GLY A 281 -18.16 -4.72 -9.01
CA GLY A 281 -18.12 -5.34 -10.33
C GLY A 281 -18.67 -4.40 -11.40
N ILE A 282 -18.39 -4.72 -12.65
CA ILE A 282 -18.80 -3.96 -13.82
C ILE A 282 -19.75 -4.81 -14.63
N SER A 283 -21.03 -4.43 -14.62
CA SER A 283 -22.06 -5.02 -15.46
C SER A 283 -21.72 -4.82 -16.94
N GLU A 284 -22.15 -5.79 -17.76
CA GLU A 284 -22.14 -5.69 -19.23
C GLU A 284 -23.04 -4.55 -19.72
#